data_AF-A0A5B8XSH9-F1
#
_entry.id   AF-A0A5B8XSH9-F1
#
_cell.length_a   1.000
_cell.length_b   1.000
_cell.length_c   1.000
_cell.angle_alpha   90.00
_cell.angle_beta   90.00
_cell.angle_gamma   90.00
#
_symmetry.space_group_name_H-M   'P 1'
#
loop_
_entity.id
_entity.type
_entity.pdbx_description
1 polymer ?
#
loop_
_entity_poly.entity_id
_entity_poly.type
_entity_poly.pdbx_seq_one_letter_code
_entity_poly.pdbx_strand_id
1 'polypeptide(L)'
;MKRALAIGFLLSFIAEPAFAQDMLQVSIPVGTEGEGTYAPALRVTLMLLALSMLPALLVSVTSFTRIVVVLGFVKQALGTQSLPPSQVIIGLSLFLTLFTMSPVLNKVHETAWQPYQAGLINDEEALEKGLVPLRAFMARHTRADELRLMLSLSNAEKPANFDEVSTLTLIPAFMLSELRAAFIMGAMIFIPFIVIDLVVASVLMAMGMMMVPPAVVSLPIKLLLFILADGWNLVVGSLVRSIMGGV
;
A
#
# COMPACT_ATOMS: atom_id res chain seq x y z
N MET A 1 45.46 -0.18 -30.76
CA MET A 1 44.09 0.04 -31.28
C MET A 1 43.04 -0.93 -30.77
N LYS A 2 43.33 -2.23 -30.52
CA LYS A 2 42.32 -3.20 -30.03
C LYS A 2 41.81 -3.00 -28.58
N ARG A 3 42.59 -2.33 -27.70
CA ARG A 3 42.21 -2.08 -26.30
C ARG A 3 41.30 -0.85 -26.10
N ALA A 4 41.35 0.13 -27.00
CA ALA A 4 40.44 1.29 -26.97
C ALA A 4 39.02 0.92 -27.44
N LEU A 5 38.92 -0.06 -28.34
CA LEU A 5 37.65 -0.55 -28.89
C LEU A 5 36.88 -1.42 -27.87
N ALA A 6 37.60 -2.14 -27.00
CA ALA A 6 36.99 -2.92 -25.92
C ALA A 6 36.43 -2.04 -24.78
N ILE A 7 37.05 -0.89 -24.50
CA ILE A 7 36.57 0.06 -23.48
C ILE A 7 35.35 0.83 -24.01
N GLY A 8 35.33 1.16 -25.31
CA GLY A 8 34.14 1.74 -25.96
C GLY A 8 32.95 0.78 -26.00
N PHE A 9 33.18 -0.52 -26.17
CA PHE A 9 32.11 -1.53 -26.16
C PHE A 9 31.59 -1.83 -24.74
N LEU A 10 32.43 -1.73 -23.70
CA LEU A 10 32.01 -1.90 -22.31
C LEU A 10 31.24 -0.69 -21.76
N LEU A 11 31.53 0.52 -22.24
CA LEU A 11 30.81 1.75 -21.87
C LEU A 11 29.44 1.88 -22.57
N SER A 12 29.22 1.14 -23.66
CA SER A 12 27.92 1.12 -24.34
C SER A 12 26.88 0.20 -23.66
N PHE A 13 27.28 -0.58 -22.66
CA PHE A 13 26.40 -1.48 -21.89
C PHE A 13 25.91 -0.90 -20.54
N ILE A 14 26.38 0.30 -20.16
CA ILE A 14 25.93 1.02 -18.96
C ILE A 14 24.89 2.11 -19.29
N ALA A 15 24.62 2.33 -20.58
CA ALA A 15 23.57 3.22 -21.04
C ALA A 15 22.29 2.44 -21.36
N GLU A 16 21.62 1.93 -20.33
CA GLU A 16 20.18 1.66 -20.42
C GLU A 16 19.42 2.89 -19.92
N PRO A 17 18.86 3.71 -20.83
CA PRO A 17 17.67 4.49 -20.53
C PRO A 17 16.54 3.95 -21.39
N ALA A 18 16.03 2.75 -21.12
CA ALA A 18 14.77 2.30 -21.72
C ALA A 18 14.29 1.01 -21.07
N PHE A 19 13.31 1.09 -20.18
CA PHE A 19 12.08 0.28 -20.19
C PHE A 19 11.16 0.81 -19.08
N ALA A 20 10.51 1.95 -19.35
CA ALA A 20 9.19 2.35 -18.80
C ALA A 20 8.89 3.85 -19.05
N GLN A 21 9.03 4.31 -20.29
CA GLN A 21 8.47 5.58 -20.73
C GLN A 21 7.92 5.43 -22.15
N ASP A 22 7.03 4.45 -22.30
CA ASP A 22 5.94 4.60 -23.26
C ASP A 22 4.71 4.94 -22.42
N MET A 23 4.72 6.17 -21.88
CA MET A 23 3.49 6.76 -21.41
C MET A 23 2.62 6.92 -22.64
N LEU A 24 1.47 6.25 -22.64
CA LEU A 24 0.33 6.48 -23.54
C LEU A 24 0.43 7.86 -24.21
N GLN A 25 0.98 7.90 -25.43
CA GLN A 25 0.87 9.08 -26.28
C GLN A 25 -0.58 9.14 -26.72
N VAL A 26 -1.40 9.76 -25.88
CA VAL A 26 -2.72 10.23 -26.27
C VAL A 26 -2.49 11.38 -27.22
N SER A 27 -2.25 11.06 -28.48
CA SER A 27 -2.27 12.03 -29.58
C SER A 27 -3.71 12.51 -29.71
N ILE A 28 -4.04 13.63 -29.07
CA ILE A 28 -5.32 14.31 -29.26
C ILE A 28 -5.22 15.06 -30.59
N PRO A 29 -5.95 14.67 -31.65
CA PRO A 29 -6.06 15.51 -32.83
C PRO A 29 -6.82 16.77 -32.42
N VAL A 30 -6.09 17.87 -32.22
CA VAL A 30 -6.69 19.20 -32.04
C VAL A 30 -7.20 19.64 -33.41
N GLY A 31 -8.41 19.21 -33.75
CA GLY A 31 -9.18 19.75 -34.85
C GLY A 31 -9.76 21.09 -34.43
N THR A 32 -9.34 22.15 -35.12
CA THR A 32 -9.97 23.46 -35.04
C THR A 32 -11.39 23.39 -35.63
N GLU A 33 -12.34 23.99 -34.91
CA GLU A 33 -13.74 24.29 -35.26
C GLU A 33 -14.82 23.39 -34.65
N GLY A 34 -15.68 23.99 -33.80
CA GLY A 34 -16.95 23.45 -33.32
C GLY A 34 -17.15 23.46 -31.80
N GLU A 35 -17.94 24.42 -31.30
CA GLU A 35 -18.47 24.49 -29.92
C GLU A 35 -19.35 23.26 -29.60
N GLY A 36 -18.72 22.14 -29.28
CA GLY A 36 -19.42 20.90 -28.91
C GLY A 36 -18.54 19.64 -28.96
N THR A 37 -17.42 19.68 -29.68
CA THR A 37 -16.54 18.51 -29.90
C THR A 37 -15.48 18.34 -28.81
N TYR A 38 -15.33 19.30 -27.89
CA TYR A 38 -14.36 19.21 -26.79
C TYR A 38 -14.83 18.33 -25.63
N ALA A 39 -16.14 18.10 -25.48
CA ALA A 39 -16.69 17.36 -24.34
C ALA A 39 -16.27 15.88 -24.28
N PRO A 40 -16.23 15.11 -25.40
CA PRO A 40 -15.80 13.71 -25.36
C PRO A 40 -14.29 13.54 -25.10
N ALA A 41 -13.45 14.35 -25.76
CA ALA A 41 -12.00 14.30 -25.57
C ALA A 41 -11.58 14.72 -24.15
N LEU A 42 -12.22 15.76 -23.60
CA LEU A 42 -12.03 16.17 -22.22
C LEU A 42 -12.50 15.09 -21.23
N ARG A 43 -13.63 14.43 -21.50
CA ARG A 43 -14.14 13.34 -20.65
C ARG A 43 -13.20 12.13 -20.62
N VAL A 44 -12.65 11.72 -21.76
CA VAL A 44 -11.66 10.61 -21.81
C VAL A 44 -10.38 11.01 -21.08
N THR A 45 -9.91 12.25 -21.24
CA THR A 45 -8.73 12.76 -20.54
C THR A 45 -8.94 12.75 -19.01
N LEU A 46 -10.10 13.20 -18.54
CA LEU A 46 -10.46 13.16 -17.11
C LEU A 46 -10.58 11.73 -16.57
N MET A 47 -11.08 10.78 -17.37
CA MET A 47 -11.11 9.36 -17.00
C MET A 47 -9.70 8.76 -16.87
N LEU A 48 -8.80 9.07 -17.79
CA LEU A 48 -7.40 8.64 -17.72
C LEU A 48 -6.68 9.24 -16.51
N LEU A 49 -6.96 10.52 -16.20
CA LEU A 49 -6.45 11.18 -15.01
C LEU A 49 -6.98 10.52 -13.72
N ALA A 50 -8.28 10.23 -13.66
CA ALA A 50 -8.87 9.53 -12.53
C ALA A 50 -8.28 8.12 -12.36
N LEU A 51 -8.02 7.41 -13.46
CA LEU A 51 -7.38 6.09 -13.44
C LEU A 51 -5.93 6.15 -12.95
N SER A 52 -5.18 7.20 -13.27
CA SER A 52 -3.81 7.38 -12.78
C SER A 52 -3.74 7.68 -11.28
N MET A 53 -4.81 8.25 -10.70
CA MET A 53 -4.94 8.49 -9.26
C MET A 53 -5.36 7.24 -8.47
N LEU A 54 -5.80 6.17 -9.13
CA LEU A 54 -6.28 4.95 -8.48
C LEU A 54 -5.29 4.33 -7.48
N PRO A 55 -3.97 4.23 -7.75
CA PRO A 55 -3.00 3.71 -6.78
C PRO A 55 -2.90 4.59 -5.53
N ALA A 56 -3.00 5.91 -5.68
CA ALA A 56 -2.98 6.83 -4.55
C ALA A 56 -4.22 6.66 -3.68
N LEU A 57 -5.40 6.57 -4.30
CA LEU A 57 -6.65 6.29 -3.58
C LEU A 57 -6.57 4.94 -2.84
N LEU A 58 -6.06 3.91 -3.50
CA LEU A 58 -5.91 2.58 -2.91
C LEU A 58 -5.05 2.64 -1.62
N VAL A 59 -3.95 3.37 -1.64
CA VAL A 59 -3.08 3.56 -0.46
C VAL A 59 -3.75 4.43 0.62
N SER A 60 -4.52 5.45 0.22
CA SER A 60 -5.04 6.45 1.14
C SER A 60 -6.36 6.10 1.82
N VAL A 61 -7.27 5.36 1.17
CA VAL A 61 -8.63 5.11 1.69
C VAL A 61 -8.93 3.65 2.02
N THR A 62 -7.95 2.75 1.85
CA THR A 62 -8.14 1.31 2.09
C THR A 62 -7.12 0.73 3.07
N SER A 63 -7.29 -0.54 3.44
CA SER A 63 -6.35 -1.27 4.30
C SER A 63 -5.03 -1.67 3.64
N PHE A 64 -4.82 -1.33 2.36
CA PHE A 64 -3.63 -1.75 1.61
C PHE A 64 -2.32 -1.35 2.28
N THR A 65 -2.25 -0.12 2.79
CA THR A 65 -1.06 0.43 3.45
C THR A 65 -0.60 -0.45 4.61
N ARG A 66 -1.51 -0.89 5.47
CA ARG A 66 -1.18 -1.77 6.59
C ARG A 66 -0.67 -3.12 6.11
N ILE A 67 -1.36 -3.73 5.15
CA ILE A 67 -1.04 -5.06 4.64
C ILE A 67 0.34 -5.07 3.97
N VAL A 68 0.59 -4.14 3.04
CA VAL A 68 1.85 -4.10 2.27
C VAL A 68 3.05 -3.83 3.16
N VAL A 69 2.91 -2.95 4.16
CA VAL A 69 3.98 -2.63 5.10
C VAL A 69 4.29 -3.83 5.99
N VAL A 70 3.29 -4.48 6.59
CA VAL A 70 3.51 -5.67 7.45
C VAL A 70 4.15 -6.81 6.68
N LEU A 71 3.68 -7.11 5.46
CA LEU A 71 4.29 -8.14 4.61
C LEU A 71 5.71 -7.74 4.18
N GLY A 72 5.98 -6.44 4.00
CA GLY A 72 7.34 -5.91 3.82
C GLY A 72 8.24 -6.17 5.03
N PHE A 73 7.72 -5.98 6.25
CA PHE A 73 8.44 -6.34 7.49
C PHE A 73 8.74 -7.84 7.55
N VAL A 74 7.80 -8.73 7.19
CA VAL A 74 8.08 -10.19 7.11
C VAL A 74 9.26 -10.47 6.18
N LYS A 75 9.24 -9.91 4.97
CA LYS A 75 10.33 -10.07 3.99
C LYS A 75 11.67 -9.62 4.58
N GLN A 76 11.70 -8.46 5.22
CA GLN A 76 12.94 -7.93 5.80
C GLN A 76 13.41 -8.76 7.01
N ALA A 77 12.49 -9.23 7.86
CA ALA A 77 12.81 -9.99 9.06
C ALA A 77 13.44 -11.36 8.74
N LEU A 78 12.97 -12.01 7.68
CA LEU A 78 13.55 -13.27 7.19
C LEU A 78 14.99 -13.09 6.69
N GLY A 79 15.42 -11.86 6.36
CA GLY A 79 16.76 -11.55 5.89
C GLY A 79 17.04 -11.95 4.44
N THR A 80 15.99 -12.21 3.66
CA THR A 80 16.05 -12.63 2.28
C THR A 80 16.05 -11.42 1.34
N GLN A 81 17.13 -11.24 0.56
CA GLN A 81 17.28 -10.09 -0.36
C GLN A 81 16.27 -10.12 -1.52
N SER A 82 15.86 -11.31 -1.99
CA SER A 82 15.08 -11.47 -3.22
C SER A 82 13.75 -12.21 -3.06
N LEU A 83 13.56 -12.97 -1.97
CA LEU A 83 12.39 -13.82 -1.77
C LEU A 83 11.59 -13.42 -0.52
N PRO A 84 10.27 -13.25 -0.58
CA PRO A 84 9.44 -13.22 -1.78
C PRO A 84 9.71 -11.98 -2.65
N PRO A 85 9.50 -12.07 -3.98
CA PRO A 85 9.58 -10.91 -4.87
C PRO A 85 8.61 -9.82 -4.42
N SER A 86 9.00 -8.55 -4.53
CA SER A 86 8.14 -7.42 -4.12
C SER A 86 6.80 -7.40 -4.87
N GLN A 87 6.79 -7.87 -6.13
CA GLN A 87 5.57 -8.04 -6.92
C GLN A 87 4.59 -9.04 -6.31
N VAL A 88 5.09 -10.14 -5.72
CA VAL A 88 4.24 -11.14 -5.03
C VAL A 88 3.65 -10.53 -3.76
N ILE A 89 4.44 -9.75 -3.00
CA ILE A 89 3.95 -9.05 -1.81
C ILE A 89 2.86 -8.04 -2.18
N ILE A 90 3.06 -7.25 -3.24
CA ILE A 90 2.06 -6.29 -3.73
C ILE A 90 0.80 -7.01 -4.20
N GLY A 91 0.95 -8.09 -5.00
CA GLY A 91 -0.18 -8.88 -5.47
C GLY A 91 -1.00 -9.48 -4.32
N LEU A 92 -0.33 -10.09 -3.33
CA LEU A 92 -0.98 -10.60 -2.13
C LEU A 92 -1.67 -9.47 -1.35
N SER A 93 -1.03 -8.30 -1.24
CA SER A 93 -1.61 -7.13 -0.56
C SER A 93 -2.89 -6.64 -1.24
N LEU A 94 -2.93 -6.62 -2.58
CA LEU A 94 -4.12 -6.24 -3.35
C LEU A 94 -5.27 -7.22 -3.11
N PHE A 95 -5.03 -8.53 -3.23
CA PHE A 95 -6.07 -9.53 -3.01
C PHE A 95 -6.58 -9.55 -1.56
N LEU A 96 -5.69 -9.41 -0.58
CA LEU A 96 -6.10 -9.29 0.82
C LEU A 96 -6.89 -8.00 1.06
N THR A 97 -6.53 -6.89 0.41
CA THR A 97 -7.30 -5.64 0.50
C THR A 97 -8.70 -5.81 -0.08
N LEU A 98 -8.85 -6.46 -1.24
CA LEU A 98 -10.17 -6.75 -1.81
C LEU A 98 -10.99 -7.65 -0.89
N PHE A 99 -10.36 -8.64 -0.27
CA PHE A 99 -11.02 -9.52 0.69
C PHE A 99 -11.49 -8.77 1.94
N THR A 100 -10.63 -7.97 2.56
CA THR A 100 -10.96 -7.21 3.78
C THR A 100 -11.92 -6.06 3.52
N MET A 101 -11.87 -5.44 2.33
CA MET A 101 -12.75 -4.33 1.93
C MET A 101 -14.07 -4.78 1.31
N SER A 102 -14.27 -6.07 1.06
CA SER A 102 -15.51 -6.61 0.50
C SER A 102 -16.80 -6.02 1.11
N PRO A 103 -16.99 -5.95 2.45
CA PRO A 103 -18.22 -5.37 3.01
C PRO A 103 -18.40 -3.87 2.70
N VAL A 104 -17.31 -3.11 2.62
CA VAL A 104 -17.34 -1.68 2.28
C VAL A 104 -17.68 -1.50 0.80
N LEU A 105 -17.05 -2.28 -0.07
CA LEU A 105 -17.30 -2.25 -1.51
C LEU A 105 -18.74 -2.67 -1.84
N ASN A 106 -19.27 -3.69 -1.16
CA ASN A 106 -20.67 -4.10 -1.30
C ASN A 106 -21.62 -2.96 -0.89
N LYS A 107 -21.29 -2.26 0.20
CA LYS A 107 -22.12 -1.13 0.65
C LYS A 107 -22.12 0.01 -0.37
N VAL A 108 -20.95 0.38 -0.90
CA VAL A 108 -20.83 1.37 -2.00
C VAL A 108 -21.65 0.93 -3.21
N HIS A 109 -21.59 -0.35 -3.55
CA HIS A 109 -22.32 -0.90 -4.70
C HIS A 109 -23.84 -0.75 -4.53
N GLU A 110 -24.37 -1.10 -3.37
CA GLU A 110 -25.80 -0.99 -3.04
C GLU A 110 -26.28 0.47 -2.91
N THR A 111 -25.50 1.35 -2.26
CA THR A 111 -25.96 2.70 -1.90
C THR A 111 -25.71 3.75 -2.96
N ALA A 112 -24.68 3.58 -3.79
CA ALA A 112 -24.28 4.56 -4.79
C ALA A 112 -24.34 4.01 -6.21
N TRP A 113 -23.71 2.85 -6.47
CA TRP A 113 -23.56 2.36 -7.84
C TRP A 113 -24.87 1.86 -8.47
N GLN A 114 -25.64 1.05 -7.75
CA GLN A 114 -26.92 0.53 -8.26
C GLN A 114 -27.95 1.65 -8.52
N PRO A 115 -28.19 2.61 -7.59
CA PRO A 115 -29.12 3.71 -7.85
C PRO A 115 -28.64 4.63 -8.98
N TYR A 116 -27.32 4.83 -9.10
CA TYR A 116 -26.73 5.61 -10.19
C TYR A 116 -26.99 4.99 -11.56
N GLN A 117 -26.73 3.67 -11.70
CA GLN A 117 -27.05 2.96 -12.95
C GLN A 117 -28.55 2.95 -13.27
N ALA A 118 -29.41 2.91 -12.25
CA ALA A 118 -30.85 2.99 -12.41
C ALA A 118 -31.36 4.40 -12.74
N GLY A 119 -30.48 5.41 -12.80
CA GLY A 119 -30.85 6.81 -13.05
C GLY A 119 -31.62 7.46 -11.89
N LEU A 120 -31.57 6.89 -10.69
CA LEU A 120 -32.28 7.39 -9.51
C LEU A 120 -31.54 8.50 -8.78
N ILE A 121 -30.22 8.60 -8.97
CA ILE A 121 -29.36 9.63 -8.37
C ILE A 121 -28.43 10.22 -9.44
N ASN A 122 -28.01 11.47 -9.26
CA ASN A 122 -27.08 12.15 -10.14
C ASN A 122 -25.61 11.83 -9.80
N ASP A 123 -24.66 12.34 -10.60
CA ASP A 123 -23.22 12.11 -10.41
C ASP A 123 -22.72 12.57 -9.02
N GLU A 124 -23.19 13.71 -8.54
CA GLU A 124 -22.77 14.31 -7.26
C GLU A 124 -23.29 13.50 -6.06
N GLU A 125 -24.57 13.13 -6.08
CA GLU A 125 -25.21 12.35 -5.02
C GLU A 125 -24.65 10.92 -4.96
N ALA A 126 -24.29 10.33 -6.12
CA ALA A 126 -23.60 9.06 -6.17
C ALA A 126 -22.22 9.13 -5.49
N LEU A 127 -21.48 10.22 -5.69
CA LEU A 127 -20.20 10.44 -5.05
C LEU A 127 -20.36 10.59 -3.53
N GLU A 128 -21.30 11.43 -3.09
CA GLU A 128 -21.57 11.64 -1.66
C GLU A 128 -21.98 10.34 -0.96
N LYS A 129 -22.96 9.61 -1.51
CA LYS A 129 -23.42 8.32 -0.96
C LYS A 129 -22.34 7.23 -1.00
N GLY A 130 -21.45 7.27 -1.98
CA GLY A 130 -20.32 6.34 -2.10
C GLY A 130 -19.22 6.61 -1.08
N LEU A 131 -19.02 7.88 -0.68
CA LEU A 131 -18.01 8.27 0.30
C LEU A 131 -18.38 7.88 1.73
N VAL A 132 -19.68 7.82 2.07
CA VAL A 132 -20.15 7.47 3.43
C VAL A 132 -19.57 6.15 3.96
N PRO A 133 -19.70 4.98 3.27
CA PRO A 133 -19.15 3.73 3.78
C PRO A 133 -17.61 3.73 3.85
N LEU A 134 -16.92 4.44 2.95
CA LEU A 134 -15.46 4.59 3.00
C LEU A 134 -15.04 5.43 4.21
N ARG A 135 -15.75 6.53 4.50
CA ARG A 135 -15.53 7.37 5.69
C ARG A 135 -15.78 6.59 6.97
N ALA A 136 -16.85 5.80 7.03
CA ALA A 136 -17.14 4.94 8.18
C ALA A 136 -16.03 3.90 8.41
N PHE A 137 -15.51 3.29 7.34
CA PHE A 137 -14.37 2.39 7.42
C PHE A 137 -13.12 3.10 7.98
N MET A 138 -12.75 4.26 7.42
CA MET A 138 -11.60 5.04 7.89
C MET A 138 -11.77 5.44 9.36
N ALA A 139 -12.94 5.97 9.73
CA ALA A 139 -13.24 6.40 11.10
C ALA A 139 -13.06 5.28 12.14
N ARG A 140 -13.49 4.05 11.82
CA ARG A 140 -13.32 2.88 12.70
C ARG A 140 -11.85 2.51 12.93
N HIS A 141 -10.97 2.80 11.98
CA HIS A 141 -9.55 2.43 12.01
C HIS A 141 -8.63 3.59 12.39
N THR A 142 -9.13 4.83 12.37
CA THR A 142 -8.39 6.00 12.81
C THR A 142 -8.34 6.05 14.33
N ARG A 143 -7.12 6.15 14.88
CA ARG A 143 -6.93 6.33 16.32
C ARG A 143 -7.31 7.75 16.71
N ALA A 144 -7.96 7.88 17.88
CA ALA A 144 -8.40 9.18 18.39
C ALA A 144 -7.24 10.19 18.53
N ASP A 145 -6.05 9.73 18.92
CA ASP A 145 -4.88 10.60 19.09
C ASP A 145 -4.42 11.21 17.75
N GLU A 146 -4.40 10.41 16.67
CA GLU A 146 -3.99 10.88 15.33
C GLU A 146 -5.04 11.83 14.74
N LEU A 147 -6.32 11.54 14.97
CA LEU A 147 -7.40 12.43 14.56
C LEU A 147 -7.32 13.77 15.32
N ARG A 148 -7.10 13.75 16.64
CA ARG A 148 -6.94 14.98 17.43
C ARG A 148 -5.75 15.81 16.95
N LEU A 149 -4.64 15.16 16.60
CA LEU A 149 -3.48 15.85 16.02
C LEU A 149 -3.87 16.56 14.72
N MET A 150 -4.49 15.85 13.77
CA MET A 150 -4.90 16.46 12.50
C MET A 150 -5.93 17.59 12.69
N LEU A 151 -6.88 17.44 13.61
CA LEU A 151 -7.82 18.50 13.95
C LEU A 151 -7.11 19.72 14.53
N SER A 152 -6.15 19.54 15.44
CA SER A 152 -5.38 20.64 16.03
C SER A 152 -4.55 21.41 15.01
N LEU A 153 -4.08 20.75 13.95
CA LEU A 153 -3.33 21.37 12.87
C LEU A 153 -4.22 22.08 11.84
N SER A 154 -5.49 21.65 11.71
CA SER A 154 -6.41 22.17 10.71
C SER A 154 -6.99 23.55 11.04
N ASN A 155 -6.79 24.08 12.25
CA ASN A 155 -7.45 25.29 12.78
C ASN A 155 -8.99 25.31 12.59
N ALA A 156 -9.60 24.16 12.31
CA ALA A 156 -11.04 24.03 12.14
C ALA A 156 -11.76 24.03 13.50
N GLU A 157 -13.02 24.47 13.51
CA GLU A 157 -13.86 24.34 14.69
C GLU A 157 -13.93 22.89 15.13
N LYS A 158 -13.89 22.68 16.45
CA LYS A 158 -13.88 21.33 17.03
C LYS A 158 -15.21 20.65 16.68
N PRO A 159 -15.21 19.58 15.86
CA PRO A 159 -16.44 18.94 15.44
C PRO A 159 -17.16 18.32 16.64
N ALA A 160 -18.48 18.44 16.68
CA ALA A 160 -19.31 17.84 17.73
C ALA A 160 -19.42 16.33 17.54
N ASN A 161 -19.44 15.87 16.29
CA ASN A 161 -19.59 14.48 15.89
C ASN A 161 -18.55 14.06 14.84
N PHE A 162 -18.29 12.75 14.72
CA PHE A 162 -17.35 12.19 13.75
C PHE A 162 -17.74 12.49 12.29
N ASP A 163 -19.04 12.64 12.03
CA ASP A 163 -19.56 12.94 10.69
C ASP A 163 -19.20 14.35 10.20
N GLU A 164 -18.98 15.29 11.12
CA GLU A 164 -18.57 16.67 10.82
C GLU A 164 -17.06 16.79 10.50
N VAL A 165 -16.29 15.73 10.72
CA VAL A 165 -14.86 15.72 10.40
C VAL A 165 -14.68 15.77 8.87
N SER A 166 -13.98 16.79 8.38
CA SER A 166 -13.65 16.90 6.95
C SER A 166 -12.89 15.68 6.45
N THR A 167 -13.25 15.18 5.25
CA THR A 167 -12.56 14.05 4.61
C THR A 167 -11.06 14.34 4.41
N LEU A 168 -10.70 15.61 4.15
CA LEU A 168 -9.32 16.05 3.99
C LEU A 168 -8.50 15.96 5.28
N THR A 169 -9.15 15.98 6.44
CA THR A 169 -8.52 15.77 7.76
C THR A 169 -8.51 14.29 8.15
N LEU A 170 -9.57 13.55 7.79
CA LEU A 170 -9.71 12.14 8.13
C LEU A 170 -8.71 11.25 7.39
N ILE A 171 -8.50 11.47 6.09
CA ILE A 171 -7.57 10.65 5.28
C ILE A 171 -6.14 10.64 5.86
N PRO A 172 -5.48 11.78 6.12
CA PRO A 172 -4.13 11.76 6.68
C PRO A 172 -4.08 11.17 8.10
N ALA A 173 -5.11 11.40 8.92
CA ALA A 173 -5.20 10.78 10.26
C ALA A 173 -5.32 9.24 10.17
N PHE A 174 -6.11 8.75 9.22
CA PHE A 174 -6.26 7.33 8.92
C PHE A 174 -4.94 6.73 8.44
N MET A 175 -4.30 7.33 7.44
CA MET A 175 -3.01 6.85 6.91
C MET A 175 -1.95 6.73 8.00
N LEU A 176 -1.86 7.72 8.89
CA LEU A 176 -0.92 7.69 10.02
C LEU A 176 -1.28 6.60 11.04
N SER A 177 -2.57 6.37 11.29
CA SER A 177 -3.05 5.29 12.15
C SER A 177 -2.72 3.91 11.58
N GLU A 178 -2.93 3.71 10.27
CA GLU A 178 -2.59 2.48 9.55
C GLU A 178 -1.09 2.21 9.56
N LEU A 179 -0.27 3.24 9.27
CA LEU A 179 1.18 3.13 9.34
C LEU A 179 1.65 2.76 10.74
N ARG A 180 1.14 3.43 11.78
CA ARG A 180 1.48 3.10 13.16
C ARG A 180 1.14 1.65 13.48
N ALA A 181 -0.07 1.20 13.15
CA ALA A 181 -0.50 -0.18 13.39
C ALA A 181 0.41 -1.18 12.64
N ALA A 182 0.74 -0.89 11.38
CA ALA A 182 1.61 -1.72 10.57
C ALA A 182 3.04 -1.82 11.13
N PHE A 183 3.60 -0.71 11.61
CA PHE A 183 4.92 -0.70 12.24
C PHE A 183 4.93 -1.45 13.58
N ILE A 184 3.86 -1.35 14.38
CA ILE A 184 3.75 -2.13 15.62
C ILE A 184 3.71 -3.64 15.31
N MET A 185 2.88 -4.06 14.36
CA MET A 185 2.83 -5.47 13.93
C MET A 185 4.16 -5.92 13.33
N GLY A 186 4.78 -5.10 12.49
CA GLY A 186 6.08 -5.35 11.90
C GLY A 186 7.18 -5.52 12.95
N ALA A 187 7.21 -4.66 13.96
CA ALA A 187 8.14 -4.77 15.07
C ALA A 187 7.93 -6.07 15.85
N MET A 188 6.68 -6.47 16.13
CA MET A 188 6.38 -7.74 16.80
C MET A 188 6.87 -8.95 15.99
N ILE A 189 6.74 -8.91 14.66
CA ILE A 189 7.26 -9.95 13.75
C ILE A 189 8.79 -10.02 13.83
N PHE A 190 9.48 -8.89 13.98
CA PHE A 190 10.95 -8.85 14.02
C PHE A 190 11.56 -9.48 15.27
N ILE A 191 10.89 -9.38 16.43
CA ILE A 191 11.42 -9.83 17.73
C ILE A 191 11.99 -11.26 17.69
N PRO A 192 11.26 -12.32 17.26
CA PRO A 192 11.79 -13.68 17.25
C PRO A 192 13.01 -13.84 16.33
N PHE A 193 13.05 -13.13 15.20
CA PHE A 193 14.16 -13.22 14.25
C PHE A 193 15.42 -12.50 14.74
N ILE A 194 15.25 -11.35 15.42
CA ILE A 194 16.36 -10.64 16.07
C ILE A 194 17.02 -11.53 17.11
N VAL A 195 16.24 -12.28 17.89
CA VAL A 195 16.79 -13.22 18.89
C VAL A 195 17.65 -14.28 18.21
N ILE A 196 17.20 -14.86 17.08
CA ILE A 196 18.00 -15.82 16.31
C ILE A 196 19.29 -15.16 15.83
N ASP A 197 19.21 -13.97 15.24
CA ASP A 197 20.38 -13.26 14.71
C ASP A 197 21.41 -12.98 15.83
N LEU A 198 20.96 -12.57 17.02
CA LEU A 198 21.81 -12.32 18.19
C LEU A 198 22.47 -13.60 18.72
N VAL A 199 21.72 -14.70 18.79
CA VAL A 199 22.24 -16.01 19.25
C VAL A 199 23.25 -16.57 18.26
N VAL A 200 22.95 -16.53 16.95
CA VAL A 200 23.89 -17.01 15.93
C VAL A 200 25.16 -16.16 15.93
N ALA A 201 25.05 -14.84 16.05
CA ALA A 201 26.21 -13.95 16.11
C ALA A 201 27.09 -14.26 17.33
N SER A 202 26.52 -14.47 18.52
CA SER A 202 27.30 -14.78 19.73
C SER A 202 28.01 -16.14 19.64
N VAL A 203 27.37 -17.15 19.05
CA VAL A 203 27.98 -18.47 18.82
C VAL A 203 29.13 -18.39 17.80
N LEU A 204 28.94 -17.70 16.68
CA LEU A 204 30.01 -17.53 15.67
C LEU A 204 31.21 -16.77 16.24
N MET A 205 30.96 -15.72 17.03
CA MET A 205 32.01 -14.98 17.73
C MET A 205 32.76 -15.87 18.73
N ALA A 206 32.05 -16.72 19.48
CA ALA A 206 32.68 -17.67 20.41
C ALA A 206 33.56 -18.71 19.70
N MET A 207 33.21 -19.11 18.47
CA MET A 207 34.01 -20.00 17.64
C MET A 207 35.21 -19.32 16.96
N GLY A 208 35.37 -18.00 17.11
CA GLY A 208 36.43 -17.23 16.46
C GLY A 208 36.18 -16.95 14.96
N MET A 209 34.98 -17.24 14.44
CA MET A 209 34.63 -17.02 13.04
C MET A 209 34.15 -15.58 12.80
N MET A 210 35.07 -14.61 12.92
CA MET A 210 34.76 -13.18 12.73
C MET A 210 34.43 -12.80 11.27
N MET A 211 34.85 -13.62 10.30
CA MET A 211 34.72 -13.31 8.86
C MET A 211 33.43 -13.81 8.22
N VAL A 212 32.66 -14.66 8.92
CA VAL A 212 31.39 -15.19 8.41
C VAL A 212 30.27 -14.25 8.86
N PRO A 213 29.54 -13.59 7.94
CA PRO A 213 28.43 -12.73 8.33
C PRO A 213 27.34 -13.57 9.04
N PRO A 214 26.96 -13.23 10.29
CA PRO A 214 25.98 -14.02 11.05
C PRO A 214 24.64 -14.20 10.32
N ALA A 215 24.25 -13.20 9.52
CA ALA A 215 23.02 -13.23 8.72
C ALA A 215 22.96 -14.39 7.71
N VAL A 216 24.10 -14.83 7.17
CA VAL A 216 24.15 -15.95 6.21
C VAL A 216 23.86 -17.28 6.93
N VAL A 217 24.33 -17.42 8.17
CA VAL A 217 24.15 -18.62 8.98
C VAL A 217 22.76 -18.65 9.61
N SER A 218 22.22 -17.50 10.01
CA SER A 218 20.89 -17.42 10.64
C SER A 218 19.74 -17.58 9.63
N LEU A 219 19.93 -17.22 8.37
CA LEU A 219 18.91 -17.30 7.31
C LEU A 219 18.17 -18.66 7.25
N PRO A 220 18.84 -19.82 7.07
CA PRO A 220 18.16 -21.11 7.01
C PRO A 220 17.40 -21.44 8.30
N ILE A 221 17.92 -21.03 9.47
CA ILE A 221 17.27 -21.23 10.77
C ILE A 221 16.00 -20.39 10.87
N LYS A 222 16.04 -19.13 10.44
CA LYS A 222 14.88 -18.24 10.40
C LYS A 222 13.78 -18.78 9.48
N LEU A 223 14.17 -19.25 8.29
CA LEU A 223 13.23 -19.86 7.34
C LEU A 223 12.58 -21.12 7.91
N LEU A 224 13.36 -22.01 8.53
CA LEU A 224 12.83 -23.21 9.18
C LEU A 224 11.86 -22.86 10.30
N LEU A 225 12.22 -21.94 11.19
CA LEU A 225 11.32 -21.49 12.27
C LEU A 225 10.00 -20.95 11.68
N PHE A 226 10.09 -20.11 10.66
CA PHE A 226 8.92 -19.49 10.05
C PHE A 226 7.99 -20.51 9.39
N ILE A 227 8.54 -21.51 8.71
CA ILE A 227 7.75 -22.60 8.09
C ILE A 227 7.13 -23.50 9.17
N LEU A 228 7.91 -23.88 10.20
CA LEU A 228 7.44 -24.75 11.28
C LEU A 228 6.34 -24.10 12.14
N ALA A 229 6.39 -22.77 12.28
CA ALA A 229 5.38 -22.00 12.98
C ALA A 229 4.16 -21.66 12.11
N ASP A 230 4.13 -22.09 10.84
CA ASP A 230 3.10 -21.70 9.87
C ASP A 230 2.95 -20.17 9.75
N GLY A 231 4.09 -19.49 9.61
CA GLY A 231 4.21 -18.05 9.77
C GLY A 231 3.36 -17.23 8.80
N TRP A 232 3.14 -17.72 7.58
CA TRP A 232 2.25 -17.05 6.62
C TRP A 232 0.80 -17.02 7.12
N ASN A 233 0.28 -18.14 7.63
CA ASN A 233 -1.08 -18.19 8.16
C ASN A 233 -1.21 -17.35 9.44
N LEU A 234 -0.18 -17.31 10.29
CA LEU A 234 -0.18 -16.45 11.48
C LEU A 234 -0.21 -14.96 11.11
N VAL A 235 0.63 -14.52 10.17
CA VAL A 235 0.71 -13.11 9.76
C VAL A 235 -0.55 -12.69 8.99
N VAL A 236 -0.97 -13.45 7.99
CA VAL A 236 -2.17 -13.12 7.21
C VAL A 236 -3.41 -13.17 8.10
N GLY A 237 -3.51 -14.19 8.97
CA GLY A 237 -4.60 -14.30 9.92
C GLY A 237 -4.65 -13.15 10.92
N SER A 238 -3.52 -12.67 11.43
CA SER A 238 -3.48 -11.52 12.35
C SER A 238 -3.85 -10.22 11.64
N LEU A 239 -3.38 -10.01 10.40
CA LEU A 239 -3.74 -8.86 9.57
C LEU A 239 -5.25 -8.79 9.32
N VAL A 240 -5.83 -9.89 8.83
CA VAL A 240 -7.27 -9.95 8.52
C VAL A 240 -8.11 -9.74 9.78
N ARG A 241 -7.75 -10.39 10.90
CA ARG A 241 -8.44 -10.18 12.19
C ARG A 241 -8.33 -8.73 12.67
N SER A 242 -7.18 -8.09 12.50
CA SER A 242 -6.97 -6.71 12.91
C SER A 242 -7.81 -5.71 12.10
N ILE A 243 -8.13 -6.01 10.84
CA ILE A 243 -8.94 -5.14 9.97
C ILE A 243 -10.44 -5.46 10.11
N MET A 244 -10.83 -6.74 10.14
CA MET A 244 -12.24 -7.13 10.21
C MET A 244 -12.79 -7.12 11.64
N GLY A 245 -11.99 -7.60 12.59
CA GLY A 245 -12.40 -7.86 13.98
C GLY A 245 -12.52 -6.61 14.84
N GLY A 246 -11.83 -5.52 14.50
CA GLY A 246 -11.91 -4.23 15.20
C GLY A 246 -11.96 -4.34 16.73
N VAL A 247 -11.00 -5.07 17.31
CA VAL A 247 -10.38 -4.90 18.63
C VAL A 247 -8.95 -5.40 18.52
#